data_AF-A0A959Y7R7-F1
#
_entry.id   AF-A0A959Y7R7-F1
#
_cell.length_a   1.000
_cell.length_b   1.000
_cell.length_c   1.000
_cell.angle_alpha   90.00
_cell.angle_beta   90.00
_cell.angle_gamma   90.00
#
_symmetry.space_group_name_H-M   'P 1'
#
loop_
_entity.id
_entity.type
_entity.pdbx_description
1 polymer ?
#
loop_
_entity_poly.entity_id
_entity_poly.type
_entity_poly.pdbx_seq_one_letter_code
_entity_poly.pdbx_strand_id
1 'polypeptide(L)'
;DPSVAKDVPRLLRQWAEHFFNGLPSSARMDATFLRKVGAILGAFPDELRRTMAAPLTGAFTKAIEREVSACAAKREKDPRGALEPAWILNLEVPGQLKALGALVGTDHMEYQHLADQVAEELLDCAIDHFNQNDGAGKVDWERLRKLMKAVEGIAQGKRLLGRIKENARTLEENYKSREERARLGKVKADLEAIQRALQRADTSASQSMFYKPVLSREFDIGGIDRAEELLTEVSGRIDRVKESLGEKDELYLNISTAIVNKALNATVETVNNAQKLFGGGLGRLGIEELGQLIGRSLRIIARLDNMDMKAQMRGHLIKNSHALNDIQRSLRKASNSSGGSGCMVTALAVGVVLAVVSMLLT
;
A
#
# COMPACT_ATOMS: atom_id res chain seq x y z
N ASP A 1 12.36 -74.66 16.60
CA ASP A 1 12.41 -74.48 18.05
C ASP A 1 11.56 -73.26 18.43
N PRO A 2 10.49 -73.41 19.23
CA PRO A 2 9.62 -72.31 19.67
C PRO A 2 10.37 -71.20 20.44
N SER A 3 11.53 -71.51 21.03
CA SER A 3 12.38 -70.53 21.72
C SER A 3 13.01 -69.54 20.73
N VAL A 4 13.50 -70.03 19.58
CA VAL A 4 14.09 -69.21 18.53
C VAL A 4 13.06 -68.23 17.94
N ALA A 5 11.82 -68.67 17.71
CA ALA A 5 10.76 -67.83 17.17
C ALA A 5 10.39 -66.64 18.08
N LYS A 6 10.54 -66.76 19.41
CA LYS A 6 10.32 -65.65 20.36
C LYS A 6 11.44 -64.61 20.30
N ASP A 7 12.66 -65.00 19.97
CA ASP A 7 13.82 -64.11 19.91
C ASP A 7 14.01 -63.42 18.55
N VAL A 8 13.33 -63.90 17.50
CA VAL A 8 13.45 -63.36 16.12
C VAL A 8 13.31 -61.83 16.06
N PRO A 9 12.28 -61.19 16.64
CA PRO A 9 12.14 -59.73 16.58
C PRO A 9 13.32 -58.99 17.25
N ARG A 10 13.82 -59.51 18.37
CA ARG A 10 14.97 -58.95 19.09
C ARG A 10 16.24 -59.03 18.26
N LEU A 11 16.50 -60.19 17.66
CA LEU A 11 17.67 -60.43 16.81
C LEU A 11 17.65 -59.58 15.54
N LEU A 12 16.48 -59.42 14.92
CA LEU A 12 16.29 -58.56 13.75
C LEU A 12 16.52 -57.09 14.08
N ARG A 13 16.05 -56.62 15.25
CA ARG A 13 16.33 -55.26 15.71
C ARG A 13 17.83 -55.06 15.93
N GLN A 14 18.50 -55.98 16.63
CA GLN A 14 19.95 -55.90 16.87
C GLN A 14 20.74 -55.90 15.57
N TRP A 15 20.37 -56.76 14.61
CA TRP A 15 20.99 -56.77 13.29
C TRP A 15 20.79 -55.44 12.55
N ALA A 16 19.57 -54.87 12.58
CA ALA A 16 19.28 -53.59 11.95
C ALA A 16 20.07 -52.45 12.60
N GLU A 17 20.12 -52.40 13.93
CA GLU A 17 20.95 -51.44 14.67
C GLU A 17 22.43 -51.54 14.28
N HIS A 18 22.99 -52.75 14.27
CA HIS A 18 24.37 -52.97 13.86
C HIS A 18 24.62 -52.62 12.39
N PHE A 19 23.70 -52.96 11.49
CA PHE A 19 23.79 -52.64 10.08
C PHE A 19 23.81 -51.12 9.87
N PHE A 20 22.88 -50.39 10.47
CA PHE A 20 22.78 -48.94 10.30
C PHE A 20 23.88 -48.17 11.02
N ASN A 21 24.32 -48.63 12.21
CA ASN A 21 25.46 -48.05 12.93
C ASN A 21 26.81 -48.38 12.27
N GLY A 22 26.88 -49.48 11.53
CA GLY A 22 28.07 -49.92 10.81
C GLY A 22 28.22 -49.29 9.42
N LEU A 23 27.25 -48.49 8.96
CA LEU A 23 27.39 -47.76 7.71
C LEU A 23 28.55 -46.75 7.84
N PRO A 24 29.52 -46.78 6.91
CA PRO A 24 30.65 -45.85 6.98
C PRO A 24 30.13 -44.41 6.90
N SER A 25 30.78 -43.48 7.58
CA SER A 25 30.41 -42.05 7.57
C SER A 25 30.43 -41.41 6.17
N SER A 26 31.04 -42.07 5.18
CA SER A 26 31.00 -41.72 3.76
C SER A 26 29.76 -42.24 3.02
N ALA A 27 28.99 -43.17 3.59
CA ALA A 27 27.74 -43.64 3.02
C ALA A 27 26.72 -42.51 3.07
N ARG A 28 26.45 -41.90 1.91
CA ARG A 28 25.39 -40.90 1.79
C ARG A 28 24.04 -41.59 1.99
N MET A 29 23.47 -41.47 3.18
CA MET A 29 22.07 -41.78 3.45
C MET A 29 21.16 -40.68 2.89
N ASP A 30 21.33 -40.38 1.61
CA ASP A 30 20.51 -39.40 0.93
C ASP A 30 19.08 -39.92 0.70
N ALA A 31 18.19 -39.03 0.26
CA ALA A 31 16.78 -39.38 0.04
C ALA A 31 16.58 -40.51 -0.98
N THR A 32 17.54 -40.76 -1.88
CA THR A 32 17.45 -41.85 -2.87
C THR A 32 17.79 -43.18 -2.22
N PHE A 33 18.86 -43.23 -1.43
CA PHE A 33 19.21 -44.42 -0.64
C PHE A 33 18.08 -44.79 0.32
N LEU A 34 17.59 -43.82 1.10
CA LEU A 34 16.53 -44.05 2.08
C LEU A 34 15.22 -44.52 1.44
N ARG A 35 14.88 -44.04 0.24
CA ARG A 35 13.72 -44.52 -0.51
C ARG A 35 13.87 -45.98 -0.96
N LYS A 36 15.09 -46.39 -1.36
CA LYS A 36 15.36 -47.80 -1.69
C LYS A 36 15.27 -48.68 -0.45
N VAL A 37 15.82 -48.23 0.68
CA VAL A 37 15.67 -48.91 1.97
C VAL A 37 14.20 -49.01 2.35
N GLY A 38 13.44 -47.91 2.27
CA GLY A 38 11.99 -47.89 2.50
C GLY A 38 11.23 -48.85 1.59
N ALA A 39 11.58 -48.92 0.30
CA ALA A 39 10.96 -49.85 -0.65
C ALA A 39 11.26 -51.32 -0.33
N ILE A 40 12.51 -51.64 0.04
CA ILE A 40 12.91 -52.98 0.50
C ILE A 40 12.15 -53.33 1.79
N LEU A 41 12.11 -52.40 2.74
CA LEU A 41 11.39 -52.57 3.99
C LEU A 41 9.89 -52.77 3.77
N GLY A 42 9.33 -52.07 2.78
CA GLY A 42 7.94 -52.18 2.33
C GLY A 42 7.55 -53.54 1.75
N ALA A 43 8.52 -54.35 1.31
CA ALA A 43 8.27 -55.70 0.82
C ALA A 43 8.14 -56.74 1.95
N PHE A 44 8.54 -56.39 3.18
CA PHE A 44 8.38 -57.27 4.34
C PHE A 44 6.98 -57.15 4.96
N PRO A 45 6.49 -58.21 5.65
CA PRO A 45 5.31 -58.12 6.50
C PRO A 45 5.42 -56.98 7.52
N ASP A 46 4.28 -56.37 7.88
CA ASP A 46 4.24 -55.14 8.69
C ASP A 46 5.05 -55.21 9.99
N GLU A 47 4.99 -56.32 10.70
CA GLU A 47 5.70 -56.50 11.98
C GLU A 47 7.23 -56.55 11.80
N LEU A 48 7.68 -57.18 10.72
CA LEU A 48 9.10 -57.27 10.35
C LEU A 48 9.61 -55.91 9.86
N ARG A 49 8.85 -55.26 8.98
CA ARG A 49 9.11 -53.91 8.49
C ARG A 49 9.29 -52.92 9.64
N ARG A 50 8.36 -52.90 10.60
CA ARG A 50 8.44 -52.02 11.78
C ARG A 50 9.68 -52.29 12.62
N THR A 51 9.96 -53.57 12.89
CA THR A 51 11.12 -53.99 13.67
C THR A 51 12.44 -53.55 13.03
N MET A 52 12.56 -53.67 11.71
CA MET A 52 13.77 -53.30 10.96
C MET A 52 13.90 -51.79 10.73
N ALA A 53 12.80 -51.06 10.59
CA ALA A 53 12.81 -49.61 10.40
C ALA A 53 13.06 -48.83 11.70
N ALA A 54 12.66 -49.38 12.86
CA ALA A 54 12.64 -48.70 14.15
C ALA A 54 13.96 -48.00 14.55
N PRO A 55 15.16 -48.56 14.31
CA PRO A 55 16.41 -47.87 14.65
C PRO A 55 16.62 -46.58 13.86
N LEU A 56 16.30 -46.60 12.56
CA LEU A 56 16.42 -45.42 11.68
C LEU A 56 15.34 -44.39 11.98
N THR A 57 14.08 -44.82 12.04
CA THR A 57 12.97 -43.89 12.30
C THR A 57 13.12 -43.26 13.67
N GLY A 58 13.48 -44.04 14.70
CA GLY A 58 13.75 -43.54 16.05
C GLY A 58 14.90 -42.53 16.12
N ALA A 59 15.95 -42.67 15.29
CA ALA A 59 17.03 -41.69 15.23
C ALA A 59 16.58 -40.35 14.64
N PHE A 60 15.80 -40.38 13.55
CA PHE A 60 15.23 -39.17 12.95
C PHE A 60 14.22 -38.50 13.87
N THR A 61 13.32 -39.28 14.47
CA THR A 61 12.31 -38.80 15.42
C THR A 61 12.95 -38.04 16.58
N LYS A 62 13.94 -38.65 17.26
CA LYS A 62 14.67 -37.99 18.36
C LYS A 62 15.42 -36.74 17.92
N ALA A 63 15.98 -36.73 16.71
CA ALA A 63 16.68 -35.56 16.20
C ALA A 63 15.72 -34.39 15.96
N ILE A 64 14.58 -34.64 15.31
CA ILE A 64 13.55 -33.63 15.06
C ILE A 64 12.98 -33.09 16.38
N GLU A 65 12.59 -33.97 17.30
CA GLU A 65 12.06 -33.57 18.62
C GLU A 65 13.04 -32.73 19.42
N ARG A 66 14.35 -33.04 19.33
CA ARG A 66 15.40 -32.27 19.98
C ARG A 66 15.51 -30.87 19.38
N GLU A 67 15.49 -30.73 18.06
CA GLU A 67 15.57 -29.41 17.41
C GLU A 67 14.32 -28.58 17.70
N VAL A 68 13.13 -29.18 17.67
CA VAL A 68 11.86 -28.52 18.06
C VAL A 68 11.95 -28.03 19.51
N SER A 69 12.39 -28.88 20.43
CA SER A 69 12.54 -28.51 21.85
C SER A 69 13.57 -27.40 22.06
N ALA A 70 14.68 -27.43 21.31
CA ALA A 70 15.70 -26.39 21.36
C ALA A 70 15.20 -25.05 20.79
N CYS A 71 14.35 -25.09 19.75
CA CYS A 71 13.67 -23.91 19.22
C CYS A 71 12.71 -23.33 20.26
N ALA A 72 11.82 -24.15 20.80
CA ALA A 72 10.85 -23.77 21.82
C ALA A 72 11.53 -23.13 23.05
N ALA A 73 12.58 -23.75 23.57
CA ALA A 73 13.33 -23.21 24.71
C ALA A 73 13.95 -21.83 24.43
N LYS A 74 14.41 -21.58 23.19
CA LYS A 74 14.92 -20.26 22.78
C LYS A 74 13.79 -19.25 22.62
N ARG A 75 12.67 -19.63 22.02
CA ARG A 75 11.46 -18.80 21.88
C ARG A 75 10.90 -18.39 23.24
N GLU A 76 10.70 -19.34 24.14
CA GLU A 76 10.16 -19.09 25.48
C GLU A 76 11.05 -18.14 26.31
N LYS A 77 12.38 -18.27 26.15
CA LYS A 77 13.35 -17.40 26.81
C LYS A 77 13.38 -15.98 26.23
N ASP A 78 13.25 -15.86 24.91
CA ASP A 78 13.22 -14.58 24.21
C ASP A 78 12.18 -14.58 23.06
N PRO A 79 10.91 -14.27 23.38
CA PRO A 79 9.84 -14.21 22.38
C PRO A 79 10.07 -13.12 21.32
N ARG A 80 10.83 -12.05 21.64
CA ARG A 80 11.19 -10.99 20.68
C ARG A 80 12.16 -11.50 19.62
N GLY A 81 13.08 -12.38 20.02
CA GLY A 81 14.08 -13.00 19.16
C GLY A 81 13.61 -14.28 18.46
N ALA A 82 12.33 -14.68 18.60
CA ALA A 82 11.82 -15.99 18.18
C ALA A 82 11.97 -16.30 16.68
N LEU A 83 12.09 -15.30 15.82
CA LEU A 83 12.27 -15.51 14.38
C LEU A 83 13.61 -16.19 14.03
N GLU A 84 14.67 -15.94 14.79
CA GLU A 84 15.99 -16.52 14.53
C GLU A 84 16.04 -18.04 14.79
N PRO A 85 15.66 -18.57 15.97
CA PRO A 85 15.61 -20.01 16.18
C PRO A 85 14.62 -20.71 15.23
N ALA A 86 13.51 -20.06 14.86
CA ALA A 86 12.59 -20.59 13.86
C ALA A 86 13.23 -20.77 12.48
N TRP A 87 14.07 -19.81 12.06
CA TRP A 87 14.81 -19.92 10.81
C TRP A 87 15.82 -21.06 10.83
N ILE A 88 16.52 -21.23 11.94
CA ILE A 88 17.46 -22.36 12.13
C ILE A 88 16.69 -23.68 12.03
N LEU A 89 15.59 -23.83 12.76
CA LEU A 89 14.73 -25.02 12.72
C LEU A 89 14.25 -25.32 11.29
N ASN A 90 13.78 -24.30 10.58
CA ASN A 90 13.30 -24.41 9.19
C ASN A 90 14.42 -24.75 8.18
N LEU A 91 15.69 -24.59 8.52
CA LEU A 91 16.82 -25.00 7.67
C LEU A 91 17.31 -26.40 8.00
N GLU A 92 17.34 -26.77 9.28
CA GLU A 92 17.95 -28.02 9.76
C GLU A 92 17.01 -29.22 9.65
N VAL A 93 15.71 -29.04 9.94
CA VAL A 93 14.74 -30.14 10.03
C VAL A 93 14.21 -30.67 8.69
N PRO A 94 14.05 -29.88 7.60
CA PRO A 94 13.48 -30.42 6.35
C PRO A 94 14.21 -31.64 5.80
N GLY A 95 15.53 -31.72 5.98
CA GLY A 95 16.33 -32.88 5.59
C GLY A 95 15.94 -34.14 6.35
N GLN A 96 15.73 -34.03 7.67
CA GLN A 96 15.34 -35.14 8.54
C GLN A 96 13.89 -35.56 8.28
N LEU A 97 12.96 -34.62 8.09
CA LEU A 97 11.58 -34.93 7.69
C LEU A 97 11.54 -35.65 6.35
N LYS A 98 12.31 -35.19 5.35
CA LYS A 98 12.38 -35.85 4.04
C LYS A 98 12.96 -37.26 4.15
N ALA A 99 13.96 -37.46 4.99
CA ALA A 99 14.55 -38.77 5.26
C ALA A 99 13.54 -39.72 5.91
N LEU A 100 12.83 -39.26 6.94
CA LEU A 100 11.76 -40.02 7.60
C LEU A 100 10.63 -40.37 6.63
N GLY A 101 10.12 -39.39 5.88
CA GLY A 101 9.07 -39.58 4.89
C GLY A 101 9.48 -40.56 3.77
N ALA A 102 10.75 -40.60 3.38
CA ALA A 102 11.26 -41.58 2.43
C ALA A 102 11.29 -43.02 2.98
N LEU A 103 11.38 -43.18 4.31
CA LEU A 103 11.40 -44.49 4.98
C LEU A 103 10.01 -45.02 5.29
N VAL A 104 9.11 -44.17 5.83
CA VAL A 104 7.80 -44.60 6.32
C VAL A 104 6.62 -44.16 5.44
N GLY A 105 6.83 -43.21 4.53
CA GLY A 105 5.79 -42.56 3.75
C GLY A 105 5.22 -41.32 4.44
N THR A 106 4.77 -40.34 3.66
CA THR A 106 4.21 -39.07 4.18
C THR A 106 2.82 -39.23 4.79
N ASP A 107 2.10 -40.31 4.45
CA ASP A 107 0.81 -40.64 5.03
C ASP A 107 0.93 -41.37 6.39
N HIS A 108 2.15 -41.68 6.82
CA HIS A 108 2.39 -42.36 8.08
C HIS A 108 2.16 -41.42 9.27
N MET A 109 1.47 -41.90 10.30
CA MET A 109 1.11 -41.09 11.47
C MET A 109 2.33 -40.46 12.16
N GLU A 110 3.46 -41.17 12.25
CA GLU A 110 4.70 -40.64 12.85
C GLU A 110 5.27 -39.47 12.04
N TYR A 111 5.27 -39.56 10.71
CA TYR A 111 5.70 -38.46 9.85
C TYR A 111 4.76 -37.26 9.99
N GLN A 112 3.44 -37.49 9.92
CA GLN A 112 2.45 -36.42 10.04
C GLN A 112 2.54 -35.71 11.39
N HIS A 113 2.68 -36.47 12.48
CA HIS A 113 2.84 -35.93 13.82
C HIS A 113 4.08 -35.04 13.93
N LEU A 114 5.25 -35.51 13.49
CA LEU A 114 6.49 -34.74 13.57
C LEU A 114 6.48 -33.52 12.65
N ALA A 115 5.93 -33.65 11.44
CA ALA A 115 5.75 -32.54 10.53
C ALA A 115 4.84 -31.46 11.14
N ASP A 116 3.71 -31.87 11.74
CA ASP A 116 2.81 -30.95 12.42
C ASP A 116 3.43 -30.32 13.67
N GLN A 117 4.22 -31.05 14.46
CA GLN A 117 4.96 -30.50 15.60
C GLN A 117 5.96 -29.41 15.17
N VAL A 118 6.70 -29.66 14.09
CA VAL A 118 7.62 -28.66 13.52
C VAL A 118 6.85 -27.44 13.03
N ALA A 119 5.76 -27.65 12.29
CA ALA A 119 4.94 -26.56 11.79
C ALA A 119 4.29 -25.74 12.93
N GLU A 120 3.86 -26.38 14.01
CA GLU A 120 3.28 -25.70 15.16
C GLU A 120 4.31 -24.81 15.88
N GLU A 121 5.52 -25.31 16.15
CA GLU A 121 6.56 -24.49 16.78
C GLU A 121 7.02 -23.33 15.89
N LEU A 122 7.12 -23.53 14.57
CA LEU A 122 7.43 -22.44 13.64
C LEU A 122 6.31 -21.39 13.58
N LEU A 123 5.05 -21.82 13.64
CA LEU A 123 3.90 -20.92 13.72
C LEU A 123 3.94 -20.09 15.01
N ASP A 124 4.19 -20.73 16.15
CA ASP A 124 4.26 -20.06 17.44
C ASP A 124 5.41 -19.04 17.48
N CYS A 125 6.58 -19.39 16.94
CA CYS A 125 7.68 -18.43 16.76
C CYS A 125 7.28 -17.22 15.91
N ALA A 126 6.55 -17.44 14.81
CA ALA A 126 6.10 -16.38 13.93
C ALA A 126 5.11 -15.44 14.63
N ILE A 127 4.19 -16.00 15.42
CA ILE A 127 3.22 -15.24 16.22
C ILE A 127 3.94 -14.44 17.31
N ASP A 128 4.85 -15.06 18.06
CA ASP A 128 5.60 -14.39 19.13
C ASP A 128 6.47 -13.25 18.57
N HIS A 129 7.21 -13.51 17.50
CA HIS A 129 8.02 -12.49 16.83
C HIS A 129 7.17 -11.30 16.40
N PHE A 130 6.02 -11.56 15.77
CA PHE A 130 5.12 -10.48 15.35
C PHE A 130 4.59 -9.70 16.55
N ASN A 131 3.94 -10.37 17.51
CA ASN A 131 3.31 -9.72 18.65
C ASN A 131 4.29 -8.87 19.47
N GLN A 132 5.54 -9.31 19.58
CA GLN A 132 6.55 -8.65 20.39
C GLN A 132 7.27 -7.50 19.66
N ASN A 133 7.35 -7.53 18.33
CA ASN A 133 8.09 -6.53 17.54
C ASN A 133 7.19 -5.55 16.78
N ASP A 134 5.91 -5.88 16.60
CA ASP A 134 4.99 -5.10 15.78
C ASP A 134 4.72 -3.70 16.36
N GLY A 135 4.57 -3.59 17.68
CA GLY A 135 4.46 -2.30 18.37
C GLY A 135 5.65 -1.36 18.14
N ALA A 136 6.85 -1.91 17.94
CA ALA A 136 8.08 -1.16 17.73
C ALA A 136 8.41 -0.90 16.25
N GLY A 137 7.60 -1.42 15.31
CA GLY A 137 7.90 -1.34 13.88
C GLY A 137 9.16 -2.13 13.48
N LYS A 138 9.54 -3.15 14.25
CA LYS A 138 10.77 -3.95 14.07
C LYS A 138 10.50 -5.35 13.52
N VAL A 139 9.31 -5.59 12.97
CA VAL A 139 8.98 -6.86 12.35
C VAL A 139 9.77 -7.00 11.06
N ASP A 140 10.69 -7.96 11.01
CA ASP A 140 11.29 -8.42 9.75
C ASP A 140 10.23 -9.18 8.93
N TRP A 141 9.43 -8.42 8.19
CA TRP A 141 8.29 -8.92 7.44
C TRP A 141 8.69 -9.87 6.32
N GLU A 142 9.82 -9.61 5.65
CA GLU A 142 10.25 -10.44 4.53
C GLU A 142 10.63 -11.84 5.00
N ARG A 143 11.42 -11.93 6.08
CA ARG A 143 11.76 -13.21 6.70
C ARG A 143 10.54 -13.90 7.28
N LEU A 144 9.68 -13.18 8.00
CA LEU A 144 8.46 -13.72 8.60
C LEU A 144 7.52 -14.33 7.54
N ARG A 145 7.25 -13.61 6.45
CA ARG A 145 6.37 -14.09 5.37
C ARG A 145 6.95 -15.30 4.64
N LYS A 146 8.27 -15.34 4.43
CA LYS A 146 8.95 -16.52 3.86
C LYS A 146 8.82 -17.72 4.79
N LEU A 147 8.98 -17.51 6.10
CA LEU A 147 8.79 -18.55 7.10
C LEU A 147 7.36 -19.10 7.06
N MET A 148 6.34 -18.25 7.12
CA MET A 148 4.92 -18.68 7.11
C MET A 148 4.57 -19.55 5.89
N LYS A 149 5.14 -19.24 4.71
CA LYS A 149 4.98 -20.10 3.51
C LYS A 149 5.63 -21.48 3.68
N ALA A 150 6.78 -21.55 4.33
CA ALA A 150 7.43 -22.82 4.62
C ALA A 150 6.60 -23.63 5.64
N VAL A 151 6.07 -22.98 6.69
CA VAL A 151 5.18 -23.61 7.68
C VAL A 151 3.96 -24.25 7.02
N GLU A 152 3.32 -23.55 6.08
CA GLU A 152 2.18 -24.08 5.32
C GLU A 152 2.53 -25.35 4.53
N GLY A 153 3.74 -25.42 3.96
CA GLY A 153 4.20 -26.57 3.20
C GLY A 153 4.64 -27.77 4.05
N ILE A 154 4.94 -27.57 5.33
CA ILE A 154 5.34 -28.64 6.25
C ILE A 154 4.10 -29.32 6.85
N ALA A 155 3.08 -28.54 7.24
CA ALA A 155 1.90 -29.04 7.93
C ALA A 155 1.12 -30.08 7.11
N GLN A 156 0.73 -31.17 7.78
CA GLN A 156 -0.07 -32.27 7.22
C GLN A 156 -1.51 -32.22 7.77
N GLY A 157 -1.67 -31.86 9.04
CA GLY A 157 -2.95 -31.83 9.73
C GLY A 157 -3.86 -30.71 9.25
N LYS A 158 -5.07 -31.06 8.76
CA LYS A 158 -6.04 -30.09 8.23
C LYS A 158 -6.38 -28.96 9.20
N ARG A 159 -6.51 -29.26 10.49
CA ARG A 159 -6.81 -28.26 11.54
C ARG A 159 -5.66 -27.28 11.74
N LEU A 160 -4.43 -27.79 11.80
CA LEU A 160 -3.23 -26.96 11.93
C LEU A 160 -3.04 -26.09 10.67
N LEU A 161 -3.21 -26.67 9.48
CA LEU A 161 -3.15 -25.93 8.22
C LEU A 161 -4.16 -24.78 8.17
N GLY A 162 -5.38 -25.01 8.68
CA GLY A 162 -6.39 -23.95 8.84
C GLY A 162 -5.89 -22.81 9.73
N ARG A 163 -5.34 -23.14 10.91
CA ARG A 163 -4.73 -22.16 11.83
C ARG A 163 -3.57 -21.39 11.18
N ILE A 164 -2.67 -22.08 10.47
CA ILE A 164 -1.53 -21.46 9.79
C ILE A 164 -2.01 -20.45 8.75
N LYS A 165 -2.97 -20.83 7.90
CA LYS A 165 -3.52 -19.96 6.86
C LYS A 165 -4.20 -18.73 7.43
N GLU A 166 -5.00 -18.92 8.48
CA GLU A 166 -5.66 -17.81 9.17
C GLU A 166 -4.65 -16.84 9.77
N ASN A 167 -3.63 -17.36 10.48
CA ASN A 167 -2.58 -16.52 11.04
C ASN A 167 -1.76 -15.83 9.96
N ALA A 168 -1.37 -16.52 8.88
CA ALA A 168 -0.66 -15.93 7.75
C ALA A 168 -1.43 -14.74 7.15
N ARG A 169 -2.75 -14.90 6.95
CA ARG A 169 -3.63 -13.83 6.47
C ARG A 169 -3.69 -12.67 7.46
N THR A 170 -3.95 -12.95 8.74
CA THR A 170 -4.06 -11.93 9.79
C THR A 170 -2.76 -11.12 9.94
N LEU A 171 -1.61 -11.78 9.90
CA LEU A 171 -0.30 -11.14 9.94
C LEU A 171 -0.11 -10.21 8.72
N GLU A 172 -0.49 -10.67 7.52
CA GLU A 172 -0.38 -9.89 6.29
C GLU A 172 -1.31 -8.67 6.26
N GLU A 173 -2.56 -8.82 6.70
CA GLU A 173 -3.52 -7.73 6.83
C GLU A 173 -3.04 -6.68 7.84
N ASN A 174 -2.53 -7.11 9.00
CA ASN A 174 -1.98 -6.21 10.01
C ASN A 174 -0.76 -5.44 9.49
N TYR A 175 0.15 -6.11 8.79
CA TYR A 175 1.31 -5.46 8.18
C TYR A 175 0.89 -4.40 7.15
N LYS A 176 0.03 -4.75 6.20
CA LYS A 176 -0.48 -3.82 5.18
C LYS A 176 -1.20 -2.63 5.80
N SER A 177 -2.05 -2.86 6.80
CA SER A 177 -2.75 -1.80 7.54
C SER A 177 -1.77 -0.83 8.23
N ARG A 178 -0.66 -1.34 8.77
CA ARG A 178 0.37 -0.49 9.38
C ARG A 178 1.17 0.29 8.36
N GLU A 179 1.58 -0.36 7.28
CA GLU A 179 2.28 0.30 6.19
C GLU A 179 1.45 1.47 5.65
N GLU A 180 0.16 1.24 5.43
CA GLU A 180 -0.78 2.28 5.01
C GLU A 180 -0.91 3.40 6.04
N ARG A 181 -1.08 3.08 7.33
CA ARG A 181 -1.10 4.09 8.40
C ARG A 181 0.21 4.90 8.48
N ALA A 182 1.35 4.26 8.31
CA ALA A 182 2.65 4.94 8.30
C ALA A 182 2.78 5.86 7.07
N ARG A 183 2.30 5.39 5.91
CA ARG A 183 2.28 6.14 4.66
C ARG A 183 1.40 7.38 4.76
N LEU A 184 0.18 7.24 5.28
CA LEU A 184 -0.72 8.35 5.57
C LEU A 184 -0.17 9.28 6.67
N GLY A 185 0.52 8.71 7.67
CA GLY A 185 1.18 9.46 8.74
C GLY A 185 2.23 10.45 8.24
N LYS A 186 2.99 10.09 7.20
CA LYS A 186 4.00 10.98 6.58
C LYS A 186 3.39 12.25 5.99
N VAL A 187 2.18 12.17 5.46
CA VAL A 187 1.52 13.28 4.77
C VAL A 187 0.52 14.02 5.64
N LYS A 188 0.19 13.51 6.83
CA LYS A 188 -0.86 14.06 7.72
C LYS A 188 -0.72 15.57 7.94
N ALA A 189 0.47 16.05 8.26
CA ALA A 189 0.71 17.48 8.50
C ALA A 189 0.50 18.34 7.24
N ASP A 190 0.84 17.81 6.06
CA ASP A 190 0.60 18.47 4.78
C ASP A 190 -0.89 18.47 4.42
N LEU A 191 -1.60 17.36 4.67
CA LEU A 191 -3.04 17.27 4.48
C LEU A 191 -3.78 18.30 5.36
N GLU A 192 -3.44 18.39 6.64
CA GLU A 192 -4.02 19.36 7.57
C GLU A 192 -3.71 20.81 7.17
N ALA A 193 -2.52 21.08 6.61
CA ALA A 193 -2.16 22.40 6.11
C ALA A 193 -2.94 22.74 4.82
N ILE A 194 -3.06 21.81 3.87
CA ILE A 194 -3.86 22.00 2.66
C ILE A 194 -5.33 22.25 3.02
N GLN A 195 -5.89 21.48 3.96
CA GLN A 195 -7.26 21.68 4.42
C GLN A 195 -7.46 23.09 5.00
N ARG A 196 -6.52 23.58 5.80
CA ARG A 196 -6.55 24.96 6.32
C ARG A 196 -6.46 26.01 5.22
N ALA A 197 -5.60 25.80 4.21
CA ALA A 197 -5.48 26.68 3.06
C ALA A 197 -6.81 26.76 2.28
N LEU A 198 -7.45 25.62 2.03
CA LEU A 198 -8.75 25.53 1.38
C LEU A 198 -9.85 26.27 2.16
N GLN A 199 -9.86 26.15 3.49
CA GLN A 199 -10.80 26.85 4.37
C GLN A 199 -10.55 28.37 4.37
N ARG A 200 -9.30 28.83 4.37
CA ARG A 200 -8.99 30.27 4.29
C ARG A 200 -9.42 30.87 2.95
N ALA A 201 -9.31 30.11 1.86
CA ALA A 201 -9.81 30.56 0.56
C ALA A 201 -11.35 30.80 0.54
N ASP A 202 -12.12 30.16 1.42
CA ASP A 202 -13.56 30.47 1.60
C ASP A 202 -13.81 31.81 2.31
N THR A 203 -12.89 32.24 3.16
CA THR A 203 -13.12 33.45 3.95
C THR A 203 -13.01 34.69 3.06
N SER A 204 -14.09 35.48 3.01
CA SER A 204 -14.24 36.71 2.23
C SER A 204 -13.41 37.90 2.76
N ALA A 205 -12.38 37.63 3.58
CA ALA A 205 -11.63 38.65 4.32
C ALA A 205 -10.35 39.11 3.58
N SER A 206 -10.12 38.68 2.34
CA SER A 206 -9.04 39.24 1.53
C SER A 206 -9.41 40.65 1.12
N GLN A 207 -8.85 41.63 1.84
CA GLN A 207 -8.87 43.03 1.49
C GLN A 207 -8.11 43.18 0.16
N SER A 208 -8.83 43.15 -0.96
CA SER A 208 -8.23 43.20 -2.30
C SER A 208 -7.24 44.37 -2.39
N MET A 209 -5.96 44.07 -2.63
CA MET A 209 -4.88 45.06 -2.61
C MET A 209 -4.94 46.01 -3.82
N PHE A 210 -5.63 45.61 -4.89
CA PHE A 210 -5.59 46.28 -6.20
C PHE A 210 -6.84 47.12 -6.53
N TYR A 211 -7.97 46.92 -5.85
CA TYR A 211 -9.24 47.60 -6.17
C TYR A 211 -9.76 48.49 -5.04
N LYS A 212 -10.29 49.66 -5.41
CA LYS A 212 -10.81 50.70 -4.50
C LYS A 212 -11.78 50.09 -3.46
N PRO A 213 -11.67 50.45 -2.16
CA PRO A 213 -12.53 49.93 -1.07
C PRO A 213 -14.04 50.08 -1.28
N VAL A 214 -14.44 51.01 -2.17
CA VAL A 214 -15.85 51.32 -2.47
C VAL A 214 -16.49 50.30 -3.41
N LEU A 215 -15.71 49.62 -4.27
CA LEU A 215 -16.21 48.61 -5.21
C LEU A 215 -16.34 47.21 -4.59
N SER A 216 -15.45 46.89 -3.66
CA SER A 216 -15.40 45.63 -2.91
C SER A 216 -16.55 45.42 -1.92
N ARG A 217 -17.44 46.41 -1.74
CA ARG A 217 -18.56 46.33 -0.78
C ARG A 217 -19.84 45.72 -1.38
N GLU A 218 -19.92 45.64 -2.71
CA GLU A 218 -21.12 45.22 -3.44
C GLU A 218 -20.86 43.97 -4.31
N PHE A 219 -19.62 43.78 -4.77
CA PHE A 219 -19.19 42.59 -5.53
C PHE A 219 -17.80 42.12 -5.08
N ASP A 220 -17.64 40.82 -4.84
CA ASP A 220 -16.37 40.20 -4.48
C ASP A 220 -15.52 39.98 -5.74
N ILE A 221 -14.43 40.76 -5.84
CA ILE A 221 -13.39 40.65 -6.88
C ILE A 221 -12.03 40.22 -6.31
N GLY A 222 -11.99 39.83 -5.02
CA GLY A 222 -10.79 39.35 -4.35
C GLY A 222 -10.56 37.85 -4.50
N GLY A 223 -11.41 37.12 -5.24
CA GLY A 223 -11.27 35.68 -5.45
C GLY A 223 -10.01 35.29 -6.24
N ILE A 224 -9.51 36.16 -7.12
CA ILE A 224 -8.22 35.95 -7.81
C ILE A 224 -7.05 35.99 -6.82
N ASP A 225 -7.02 36.95 -5.90
CA ASP A 225 -5.97 37.03 -4.86
C ASP A 225 -5.99 35.76 -3.99
N ARG A 226 -7.18 35.35 -3.55
CA ARG A 226 -7.36 34.11 -2.78
C ARG A 226 -6.93 32.86 -3.53
N ALA A 227 -7.20 32.77 -4.82
CA ALA A 227 -6.75 31.65 -5.65
C ALA A 227 -5.22 31.64 -5.81
N GLU A 228 -4.57 32.80 -6.01
CA GLU A 228 -3.12 32.91 -6.08
C GLU A 228 -2.45 32.54 -4.74
N GLU A 229 -3.00 33.00 -3.62
CA GLU A 229 -2.56 32.67 -2.26
C GLU A 229 -2.69 31.17 -1.99
N LEU A 230 -3.87 30.59 -2.26
CA LEU A 230 -4.12 29.14 -2.10
C LEU A 230 -3.09 28.32 -2.87
N LEU A 231 -2.91 28.60 -4.16
CA LEU A 231 -2.00 27.83 -5.02
C LEU A 231 -0.54 27.98 -4.58
N THR A 232 -0.17 29.13 -4.03
CA THR A 232 1.18 29.37 -3.50
C THR A 232 1.41 28.57 -2.22
N GLU A 233 0.42 28.54 -1.32
CA GLU A 233 0.54 27.81 -0.06
C GLU A 233 0.59 26.28 -0.25
N VAL A 234 -0.18 25.75 -1.19
CA VAL A 234 -0.34 24.30 -1.36
C VAL A 234 0.72 23.66 -2.26
N SER A 235 1.42 24.42 -3.12
CA SER A 235 2.30 23.89 -4.17
C SER A 235 3.30 22.85 -3.66
N GLY A 236 4.17 23.20 -2.70
CA GLY A 236 5.17 22.23 -2.20
C GLY A 236 4.58 21.13 -1.32
N ARG A 237 3.35 21.31 -0.81
CA ARG A 237 2.68 20.32 0.05
C ARG A 237 2.03 19.22 -0.78
N ILE A 238 1.34 19.60 -1.86
CA ILE A 238 0.67 18.65 -2.74
C ILE A 238 1.68 17.76 -3.46
N ASP A 239 2.88 18.28 -3.76
CA ASP A 239 3.99 17.49 -4.31
C ASP A 239 4.50 16.43 -3.32
N ARG A 240 4.69 16.77 -2.04
CA ARG A 240 5.06 15.78 -1.00
C ARG A 240 3.99 14.72 -0.78
N VAL A 241 2.71 15.10 -0.88
CA VAL A 241 1.59 14.15 -0.85
C VAL A 241 1.66 13.22 -2.05
N LYS A 242 1.90 13.76 -3.26
CA LYS A 242 2.10 12.97 -4.49
C LYS A 242 3.26 11.99 -4.36
N GLU A 243 4.40 12.44 -3.86
CA GLU A 243 5.60 11.59 -3.71
C GLU A 243 5.38 10.45 -2.71
N SER A 244 4.67 10.72 -1.60
CA SER A 244 4.43 9.73 -0.55
C SER A 244 3.33 8.73 -0.91
N LEU A 245 2.22 9.19 -1.51
CA LEU A 245 1.05 8.37 -1.83
C LEU A 245 1.05 7.84 -3.28
N GLY A 246 1.77 8.50 -4.18
CA GLY A 246 1.83 8.17 -5.61
C GLY A 246 0.78 8.90 -6.44
N GLU A 247 1.09 9.10 -7.73
CA GLU A 247 0.28 9.89 -8.67
C GLU A 247 -1.14 9.34 -8.90
N LYS A 248 -1.30 8.02 -8.78
CA LYS A 248 -2.59 7.33 -9.00
C LYS A 248 -3.37 7.12 -7.71
N ASP A 249 -2.85 7.57 -6.57
CA ASP A 249 -3.53 7.42 -5.29
C ASP A 249 -4.82 8.24 -5.25
N GLU A 250 -5.88 7.62 -4.75
CA GLU A 250 -7.22 8.22 -4.79
C GLU A 250 -7.33 9.41 -3.83
N LEU A 251 -6.70 9.35 -2.65
CA LEU A 251 -6.70 10.45 -1.69
C LEU A 251 -5.95 11.66 -2.27
N TYR A 252 -4.76 11.42 -2.84
CA TYR A 252 -4.00 12.45 -3.55
C TYR A 252 -4.84 13.13 -4.64
N LEU A 253 -5.40 12.35 -5.56
CA LEU A 253 -6.20 12.88 -6.68
C LEU A 253 -7.43 13.65 -6.21
N ASN A 254 -8.09 13.20 -5.14
CA ASN A 254 -9.22 13.91 -4.54
C ASN A 254 -8.81 15.28 -4.01
N ILE A 255 -7.69 15.37 -3.30
CA ILE A 255 -7.20 16.63 -2.73
C ILE A 255 -6.73 17.58 -3.83
N SER A 256 -5.95 17.10 -4.80
CA SER A 256 -5.49 17.91 -5.92
C SER A 256 -6.68 18.45 -6.73
N THR A 257 -7.69 17.61 -6.98
CA THR A 257 -8.95 18.02 -7.61
C THR A 257 -9.68 19.09 -6.79
N ALA A 258 -9.71 18.97 -5.46
CA ALA A 258 -10.36 19.95 -4.60
C ALA A 258 -9.65 21.32 -4.63
N ILE A 259 -8.32 21.33 -4.66
CA ILE A 259 -7.52 22.56 -4.84
C ILE A 259 -7.86 23.23 -6.17
N VAL A 260 -7.85 22.46 -7.27
CA VAL A 260 -8.18 22.97 -8.61
C VAL A 260 -9.58 23.54 -8.64
N ASN A 261 -10.58 22.79 -8.15
CA ASN A 261 -11.96 23.23 -8.10
C ASN A 261 -12.11 24.54 -7.31
N LYS A 262 -11.46 24.63 -6.15
CA LYS A 262 -11.52 25.81 -5.29
C LYS A 262 -10.96 27.06 -5.97
N ALA A 263 -9.75 26.96 -6.52
CA ALA A 263 -9.10 28.07 -7.21
C ALA A 263 -9.85 28.46 -8.49
N LEU A 264 -10.37 27.48 -9.24
CA LEU A 264 -11.16 27.72 -10.45
C LEU A 264 -12.44 28.47 -10.12
N ASN A 265 -13.21 28.02 -9.13
CA ASN A 265 -14.47 28.66 -8.73
C ASN A 265 -14.25 30.10 -8.26
N ALA A 266 -13.23 30.35 -7.43
CA ALA A 266 -12.90 31.70 -7.00
C ALA A 266 -12.52 32.62 -8.19
N THR A 267 -11.79 32.07 -9.17
CA THR A 267 -11.42 32.80 -10.40
C THR A 267 -12.64 33.12 -11.25
N VAL A 268 -13.52 32.14 -11.45
CA VAL A 268 -14.71 32.26 -12.29
C VAL A 268 -15.74 33.21 -11.68
N GLU A 269 -16.00 33.09 -10.37
CA GLU A 269 -16.89 34.00 -9.65
C GLU A 269 -16.40 35.44 -9.72
N THR A 270 -15.09 35.66 -9.54
CA THR A 270 -14.48 36.98 -9.67
C THR A 270 -14.66 37.56 -11.08
N VAL A 271 -14.47 36.75 -12.11
CA VAL A 271 -14.65 37.19 -13.50
C VAL A 271 -16.12 37.52 -13.77
N ASN A 272 -17.06 36.66 -13.35
CA ASN A 272 -18.50 36.89 -13.49
C ASN A 272 -18.92 38.20 -12.78
N ASN A 273 -18.39 38.47 -11.59
CA ASN A 273 -18.64 39.71 -10.86
C ASN A 273 -18.05 40.93 -11.56
N ALA A 274 -16.82 40.83 -12.06
CA ALA A 274 -16.17 41.91 -12.82
C ALA A 274 -16.93 42.21 -14.13
N GLN A 275 -17.48 41.20 -14.79
CA GLN A 275 -18.32 41.37 -15.98
C GLN A 275 -19.62 42.12 -15.67
N LYS A 276 -20.29 41.85 -14.55
CA LYS A 276 -21.49 42.60 -14.13
C LYS A 276 -21.20 44.08 -13.87
N LEU A 277 -19.99 44.38 -13.41
CA LEU A 277 -19.52 45.75 -13.17
C LEU A 277 -19.06 46.47 -14.45
N PHE A 278 -18.83 45.74 -15.53
CA PHE A 278 -18.39 46.25 -16.82
C PHE A 278 -19.60 46.67 -17.68
N GLY A 279 -19.66 47.95 -18.08
CA GLY A 279 -20.63 48.45 -19.09
C GLY A 279 -22.08 48.68 -18.64
N GLY A 280 -22.44 48.54 -17.35
CA GLY A 280 -23.76 48.89 -16.82
C GLY A 280 -23.96 50.39 -16.57
N GLY A 281 -25.19 50.83 -16.26
CA GLY A 281 -25.55 52.24 -15.98
C GLY A 281 -24.82 52.91 -14.78
N LEU A 282 -24.02 52.14 -14.05
CA LEU A 282 -23.08 52.56 -12.99
C LEU A 282 -21.62 52.21 -13.34
N GLY A 283 -21.25 52.19 -14.62
CA GLY A 283 -19.95 51.70 -15.13
C GLY A 283 -18.75 52.24 -14.34
N ARG A 284 -18.17 51.37 -13.50
CA ARG A 284 -17.05 51.70 -12.60
C ARG A 284 -15.75 50.95 -12.90
N LEU A 285 -15.78 49.95 -13.79
CA LEU A 285 -14.60 49.25 -14.30
C LEU A 285 -14.41 49.57 -15.79
N GLY A 286 -13.21 50.01 -16.18
CA GLY A 286 -12.83 50.24 -17.57
C GLY A 286 -12.34 48.97 -18.27
N ILE A 287 -12.07 49.10 -19.57
CA ILE A 287 -11.54 48.02 -20.42
C ILE A 287 -10.15 47.57 -19.93
N GLU A 288 -9.34 48.50 -19.40
CA GLU A 288 -8.00 48.21 -18.91
C GLU A 288 -8.03 47.36 -17.62
N GLU A 289 -8.84 47.74 -16.63
CA GLU A 289 -8.96 47.00 -15.37
C GLU A 289 -9.51 45.59 -15.60
N LEU A 290 -10.54 45.46 -16.44
CA LEU A 290 -11.06 44.13 -16.82
C LEU A 290 -10.01 43.31 -17.59
N GLY A 291 -9.23 43.95 -18.47
CA GLY A 291 -8.13 43.30 -19.18
C GLY A 291 -7.04 42.74 -18.24
N GLN A 292 -6.65 43.52 -17.22
CA GLN A 292 -5.70 43.08 -16.20
C GLN A 292 -6.25 41.89 -15.40
N LEU A 293 -7.52 41.96 -14.98
CA LEU A 293 -8.20 40.92 -14.23
C LEU A 293 -8.24 39.59 -15.01
N ILE A 294 -8.69 39.63 -16.27
CA ILE A 294 -8.71 38.44 -17.15
C ILE A 294 -7.29 37.89 -17.37
N GLY A 295 -6.29 38.77 -17.51
CA GLY A 295 -4.89 38.36 -17.60
C GLY A 295 -4.38 37.61 -16.36
N ARG A 296 -4.81 38.01 -15.16
CA ARG A 296 -4.52 37.28 -13.91
C ARG A 296 -5.25 35.94 -13.86
N SER A 297 -6.53 35.91 -14.20
CA SER A 297 -7.33 34.68 -14.27
C SER A 297 -6.70 33.63 -15.19
N LEU A 298 -6.24 34.02 -16.38
CA LEU A 298 -5.59 33.10 -17.31
C LEU A 298 -4.25 32.53 -16.78
N ARG A 299 -3.50 33.30 -15.95
CA ARG A 299 -2.32 32.76 -15.26
C ARG A 299 -2.69 31.73 -14.21
N ILE A 300 -3.79 31.93 -13.48
CA ILE A 300 -4.31 30.92 -12.55
C ILE A 300 -4.68 29.66 -13.34
N ILE A 301 -5.47 29.78 -14.40
CA ILE A 301 -5.85 28.64 -15.26
C ILE A 301 -4.63 27.86 -15.74
N ALA A 302 -3.58 28.55 -16.21
CA ALA A 302 -2.34 27.89 -16.65
C ALA A 302 -1.63 27.14 -15.51
N ARG A 303 -1.67 27.63 -14.27
CA ARG A 303 -1.17 26.90 -13.11
C ARG A 303 -2.01 25.66 -12.82
N LEU A 304 -3.34 25.79 -12.89
CA LEU A 304 -4.26 24.69 -12.65
C LEU A 304 -4.13 23.58 -13.69
N ASP A 305 -3.87 23.92 -14.96
CA ASP A 305 -3.73 22.94 -16.06
C ASP A 305 -2.55 21.98 -15.85
N ASN A 306 -1.51 22.46 -15.16
CA ASN A 306 -0.34 21.65 -14.80
C ASN A 306 -0.56 20.76 -13.57
N MET A 307 -1.71 20.84 -12.89
CA MET A 307 -2.01 20.02 -11.73
C MET A 307 -2.71 18.70 -12.13
N ASP A 308 -2.44 17.65 -11.37
CA ASP A 308 -3.17 16.40 -11.49
C ASP A 308 -4.61 16.58 -10.97
N MET A 309 -5.59 16.05 -11.69
CA MET A 309 -7.00 16.15 -11.32
C MET A 309 -7.83 15.05 -11.98
N LYS A 310 -9.01 14.77 -11.41
CA LYS A 310 -9.96 13.83 -12.01
C LYS A 310 -10.51 14.35 -13.35
N ALA A 311 -10.84 13.42 -14.26
CA ALA A 311 -11.25 13.73 -15.63
C ALA A 311 -12.42 14.71 -15.73
N GLN A 312 -13.42 14.59 -14.86
CA GLN A 312 -14.55 15.52 -14.81
C GLN A 312 -14.07 16.97 -14.56
N MET A 313 -13.22 17.19 -13.56
CA MET A 313 -12.69 18.51 -13.23
C MET A 313 -11.83 19.08 -14.37
N ARG A 314 -11.04 18.23 -15.03
CA ARG A 314 -10.27 18.63 -16.22
C ARG A 314 -11.17 19.15 -17.33
N GLY A 315 -12.29 18.48 -17.58
CA GLY A 315 -13.31 18.96 -18.53
C GLY A 315 -13.87 20.34 -18.16
N HIS A 316 -14.14 20.60 -16.88
CA HIS A 316 -14.58 21.91 -16.41
C HIS A 316 -13.50 22.98 -16.58
N LEU A 317 -12.25 22.69 -16.22
CA LEU A 317 -11.13 23.63 -16.38
C LEU A 317 -10.94 24.04 -17.84
N ILE A 318 -10.97 23.09 -18.78
CA ILE A 318 -10.80 23.35 -20.21
C ILE A 318 -11.90 24.27 -20.75
N LYS A 319 -13.17 24.03 -20.37
CA LYS A 319 -14.29 24.90 -20.78
C LYS A 319 -14.10 26.34 -20.30
N ASN A 320 -13.75 26.50 -19.02
CA ASN A 320 -13.51 27.83 -18.43
C ASN A 320 -12.28 28.52 -19.06
N SER A 321 -11.23 27.76 -19.38
CA SER A 321 -10.05 28.26 -20.10
C SER A 321 -10.42 28.85 -21.47
N HIS A 322 -11.22 28.13 -22.27
CA HIS A 322 -11.68 28.63 -23.57
C HIS A 322 -12.51 29.91 -23.43
N ALA A 323 -13.47 29.91 -22.51
CA ALA A 323 -14.30 31.07 -22.20
C ALA A 323 -13.46 32.32 -21.85
N LEU A 324 -12.47 32.19 -20.96
CA LEU A 324 -11.60 33.31 -20.57
C LEU A 324 -10.71 33.81 -21.72
N ASN A 325 -10.22 32.90 -22.56
CA ASN A 325 -9.47 33.28 -23.76
C ASN A 325 -10.35 34.04 -24.76
N ASP A 326 -11.62 33.67 -24.91
CA ASP A 326 -12.58 34.36 -25.79
C ASP A 326 -12.86 35.78 -25.29
N ILE A 327 -13.01 35.94 -23.98
CA ILE A 327 -13.13 37.26 -23.33
C ILE A 327 -11.88 38.09 -23.62
N GLN A 328 -10.68 37.53 -23.41
CA GLN A 328 -9.42 38.25 -23.64
C GLN A 328 -9.28 38.70 -25.10
N ARG A 329 -9.63 37.85 -26.06
CA ARG A 329 -9.61 38.21 -27.50
C ARG A 329 -10.57 39.35 -27.81
N SER A 330 -11.76 39.33 -27.20
CA SER A 330 -12.78 40.37 -27.39
C SER A 330 -12.34 41.71 -26.78
N LEU A 331 -11.75 41.70 -25.59
CA LEU A 331 -11.19 42.89 -24.95
C LEU A 331 -10.05 43.52 -25.77
N ARG A 332 -9.15 42.70 -26.32
CA ARG A 332 -8.07 43.18 -27.21
C ARG A 332 -8.61 43.86 -28.47
N LYS A 333 -9.63 43.27 -29.10
CA LYS A 333 -10.30 43.88 -30.26
C LYS A 333 -10.94 45.21 -29.89
N ALA A 334 -11.65 45.27 -28.75
CA ALA A 334 -12.28 46.49 -28.27
C ALA A 334 -11.25 47.60 -27.96
N SER A 335 -10.16 47.26 -27.27
CA SER A 335 -9.05 48.18 -26.97
C SER A 335 -8.41 48.75 -28.25
N ASN A 336 -8.14 47.90 -29.24
CA ASN A 336 -7.53 48.33 -30.51
C ASN A 336 -8.47 49.15 -31.42
N SER A 337 -9.79 49.07 -31.20
CA SER A 337 -10.80 49.81 -31.97
C SER A 337 -11.11 51.22 -31.43
N SER A 338 -10.47 51.63 -30.33
CA SER A 338 -10.69 52.94 -29.67
C SER A 338 -10.16 54.17 -30.44
N GLY A 339 -9.54 53.97 -31.62
CA GLY A 339 -9.03 55.05 -32.49
C GLY A 339 -10.04 55.65 -33.48
N GLY A 340 -11.30 55.24 -33.49
CA GLY A 340 -12.34 55.78 -34.39
C GLY A 340 -13.74 55.69 -33.78
N SER A 341 -14.66 56.55 -34.21
CA SER A 341 -15.95 56.87 -33.56
C SER A 341 -16.98 55.71 -33.52
N GLY A 342 -16.66 54.62 -32.83
CA GLY A 342 -17.48 53.41 -32.72
C GLY A 342 -17.64 52.88 -31.28
N CYS A 343 -17.41 53.72 -30.27
CA CYS A 343 -17.28 53.34 -28.86
C CYS A 343 -18.54 52.66 -28.25
N MET A 344 -19.74 52.95 -28.77
CA MET A 344 -20.98 52.33 -28.28
C MET A 344 -21.23 50.93 -28.86
N VAL A 345 -20.83 50.67 -30.12
CA VAL A 345 -21.07 49.38 -30.79
C VAL A 345 -20.12 48.32 -30.26
N THR A 346 -18.89 48.71 -29.91
CA THR A 346 -17.88 47.81 -29.34
C THR A 346 -18.19 47.48 -27.88
N ALA A 347 -18.69 48.43 -27.08
CA ALA A 347 -19.15 48.16 -25.71
C ALA A 347 -20.35 47.19 -25.68
N LEU A 348 -21.32 47.34 -26.61
CA LEU A 348 -22.45 46.42 -26.75
C LEU A 348 -22.02 45.03 -27.24
N ALA A 349 -21.10 44.96 -28.20
CA ALA A 349 -20.56 43.68 -28.69
C ALA A 349 -19.77 42.93 -27.61
N VAL A 350 -18.98 43.65 -26.79
CA VAL A 350 -18.34 43.07 -25.62
C VAL A 350 -19.41 42.63 -24.61
N GLY A 351 -20.43 43.45 -24.32
CA GLY A 351 -21.54 43.08 -23.42
C GLY A 351 -22.28 41.79 -23.81
N VAL A 352 -22.56 41.58 -25.11
CA VAL A 352 -23.22 40.37 -25.63
C VAL A 352 -22.30 39.14 -25.53
N VAL A 353 -21.01 39.30 -25.84
CA VAL A 353 -20.03 38.20 -25.69
C VAL A 353 -19.83 37.85 -24.21
N LEU A 354 -19.79 38.83 -23.31
CA LEU A 354 -19.67 38.59 -21.87
C LEU A 354 -20.93 37.89 -21.30
N ALA A 355 -22.13 38.24 -21.78
CA ALA A 355 -23.39 37.61 -21.34
C ALA A 355 -23.49 36.13 -21.74
N VAL A 356 -23.07 35.77 -22.96
CA VAL A 356 -23.05 34.38 -23.44
C VAL A 356 -22.00 33.54 -22.69
N VAL A 357 -20.85 34.14 -22.38
CA VAL A 357 -19.78 33.45 -21.66
C VAL A 357 -20.13 33.25 -20.18
N SER A 358 -20.86 34.18 -19.55
CA SER A 358 -21.33 34.02 -18.16
C SER A 358 -22.23 32.78 -17.97
N MET A 359 -23.01 32.39 -18.99
CA MET A 359 -23.81 31.15 -18.99
C MET A 359 -22.98 29.87 -19.17
N LEU A 360 -21.74 29.96 -19.67
CA LEU A 360 -20.85 28.80 -19.90
C LEU A 360 -19.90 28.55 -18.72
N LEU A 361 -19.79 29.52 -17.81
CA LEU A 361 -18.91 29.50 -16.65
C LEU A 361 -19.61 28.99 -15.36
N THR A 362 -20.94 28.84 -15.36
CA THR A 362 -21.74 28.10 -14.36
C THR A 362 -21.94 26.66 -14.77
#